data_AF-A0A259RMM5-F1
#
_entry.id   AF-A0A259RMM5-F1
#
_cell.length_a   1.000
_cell.length_b   1.000
_cell.length_c   1.000
_cell.angle_alpha   90.00
_cell.angle_beta   90.00
_cell.angle_gamma   90.00
#
_symmetry.space_group_name_H-M   'P 1'
#
loop_
_entity.id
_entity.type
_entity.pdbx_description
1 polymer ?
#
loop_
_entity_poly.entity_id
_entity_poly.type
_entity_poly.pdbx_seq_one_letter_code
_entity_poly.pdbx_strand_id
1 'polypeptide(L)' 'MLAKATQEVPKLKLFKVTDGNCFEIYGWGQAGEKLEIYYHPVTGEVVKRGSW' A
#
# COMPACT_ATOMS: atom_id res chain seq x y z
N MET A 1 -8.46 -6.23 -2.27
CA MET A 1 -7.16 -5.53 -2.25
C MET A 1 -7.18 -4.34 -1.29
N LEU A 2 -7.99 -3.29 -1.53
CA LEU A 2 -8.14 -2.15 -0.60
C LEU A 2 -8.44 -2.55 0.85
N ALA A 3 -9.38 -3.47 1.10
CA ALA A 3 -9.70 -3.95 2.45
C ALA A 3 -8.51 -4.60 3.19
N LYS A 4 -7.64 -5.30 2.45
CA LYS A 4 -6.42 -5.92 2.99
C LYS A 4 -5.37 -4.84 3.27
N ALA A 5 -5.19 -3.90 2.34
CA ALA A 5 -4.28 -2.79 2.51
C ALA A 5 -4.66 -1.87 3.69
N THR A 6 -5.96 -1.68 3.97
CA THR A 6 -6.42 -0.88 5.11
C THR A 6 -6.20 -1.57 6.47
N GLN A 7 -6.07 -2.90 6.52
CA GLN A 7 -5.67 -3.60 7.75
C GLN A 7 -4.17 -3.40 8.03
N GLU A 8 -3.35 -3.42 6.99
CA GLU A 8 -1.89 -3.24 7.08
C GLU A 8 -1.49 -1.76 7.25
N VAL A 9 -2.26 -0.85 6.66
CA VAL A 9 -2.07 0.60 6.69
C VAL A 9 -3.35 1.28 7.21
N PRO A 10 -3.55 1.30 8.55
CA PRO A 10 -4.75 1.84 9.17
C PRO A 10 -5.09 3.28 8.76
N LYS A 11 -4.07 4.09 8.44
CA LYS A 11 -4.25 5.47 7.94
C LYS A 11 -3.82 5.56 6.48
N LEU A 12 -4.57 4.89 5.62
CA LEU A 12 -4.43 4.99 4.17
C LEU A 12 -4.67 6.44 3.72
N LYS A 13 -3.69 7.06 3.05
CA LYS A 13 -3.80 8.46 2.60
C LYS A 13 -3.84 8.62 1.09
N LEU A 14 -3.15 7.75 0.36
CA LEU A 14 -3.06 7.85 -1.09
C LEU A 14 -3.07 6.46 -1.70
N PHE A 15 -3.97 6.29 -2.67
CA PHE A 15 -4.05 5.13 -3.54
C PHE A 15 -3.78 5.61 -4.96
N LYS A 16 -2.68 5.17 -5.56
CA LYS A 16 -2.30 5.54 -6.93
C LYS A 16 -2.21 4.28 -7.79
N VAL A 17 -2.74 4.37 -9.01
CA VAL A 17 -2.46 3.40 -10.07
C VAL A 17 -1.29 3.94 -10.86
N THR A 18 -0.19 3.19 -10.96
CA THR A 18 1.00 3.59 -11.72
C THR A 18 0.86 3.17 -13.18
N ASP A 19 1.67 3.76 -14.07
CA ASP A 19 1.65 3.46 -15.51
C ASP A 19 1.98 1.99 -15.84
N GLY A 20 2.66 1.28 -14.93
CA GLY A 20 2.89 -0.16 -15.00
C GLY A 20 1.70 -1.01 -14.52
N ASN A 21 0.52 -0.41 -14.38
CA ASN A 21 -0.68 -0.96 -13.74
C ASN A 21 -0.51 -1.33 -12.25
N CYS A 22 0.60 -1.03 -11.56
CA CYS A 22 0.71 -1.38 -10.15
C CYS A 22 -0.14 -0.47 -9.26
N PHE A 23 -0.60 -1.00 -8.12
CA PHE A 23 -1.25 -0.18 -7.10
C PHE A 23 -0.23 0.23 -6.04
N GLU A 24 -0.16 1.51 -5.76
CA GLU A 24 0.77 2.09 -4.80
C GLU A 24 0.00 2.74 -3.67
N ILE A 25 0.33 2.33 -2.45
CA ILE A 25 -0.38 2.68 -1.23
C ILE A 25 0.58 3.35 -0.25
N TYR A 26 0.19 4.55 0.16
CA TYR A 26 0.90 5.35 1.14
C TYR A 26 0.03 5.53 2.39
N GLY A 27 0.61 5.34 3.57
CA GLY A 27 -0.07 5.69 4.81
C GLY A 27 0.77 5.43 6.05
N TRP A 28 0.10 5.34 7.20
CA TRP A 28 0.75 5.00 8.47
C TRP A 28 0.36 3.60 8.92
N GLY A 29 1.38 2.86 9.36
CA GLY A 29 1.23 1.59 10.07
C GLY A 29 0.66 1.78 11.48
N GLN A 30 0.43 0.66 12.16
CA GLN A 30 -0.17 0.66 13.49
C GLN A 30 0.71 1.35 14.56
N ALA A 31 2.04 1.36 14.38
CA ALA A 31 2.95 2.04 15.28
C ALA A 31 3.17 3.53 14.89
N GLY A 32 2.42 4.05 13.92
CA GLY A 32 2.53 5.43 13.45
C GLY A 32 3.75 5.68 12.56
N GLU A 33 4.43 4.62 12.12
CA GLU A 33 5.47 4.66 11.10
C GLU A 33 4.86 4.90 9.71
N LYS A 34 5.56 5.64 8.86
CA LYS A 34 5.12 5.82 7.47
C LYS A 34 5.47 4.58 6.67
N LEU A 35 4.49 4.06 5.94
CA LEU A 35 4.63 2.86 5.13
C LEU A 35 4.34 3.19 3.66
N GLU A 36 5.25 2.72 2.81
CA GLU A 36 5.07 2.55 1.37
C GLU A 36 4.80 1.08 1.08
N ILE A 37 3.67 0.77 0.44
CA ILE A 37 3.41 -0.60 0.01
C ILE A 37 2.95 -0.59 -1.45
N TYR A 38 3.65 -1.38 -2.26
CA TYR A 38 3.31 -1.64 -3.65
C TYR A 38 2.63 -3.00 -3.75
N TYR A 39 1.54 -3.05 -4.49
CA TYR A 39 0.75 -4.25 -4.70
C TYR A 39 0.66 -4.61 -6.18
N HIS A 40 0.70 -5.91 -6.45
CA HIS A 40 0.47 -6.46 -7.77
C HIS A 40 -1.02 -6.28 -8.14
N PRO A 41 -1.34 -5.75 -9.32
CA PRO A 41 -2.71 -5.35 -9.63
C PRO A 41 -3.68 -6.50 -9.89
N VAL A 42 -3.16 -7.62 -10.35
CA VAL A 42 -3.98 -8.81 -10.65
C VAL A 42 -4.17 -9.68 -9.41
N THR A 43 -3.08 -10.04 -8.71
CA THR A 43 -3.11 -10.95 -7.56
C THR A 43 -3.36 -10.24 -6.23
N GLY A 44 -3.10 -8.93 -6.13
CA GLY A 44 -3.17 -8.19 -4.86
C GLY A 44 -2.05 -8.53 -3.87
N GLU A 45 -0.96 -9.13 -4.36
CA GLU A 45 0.22 -9.47 -3.54
C GLU A 45 1.11 -8.27 -3.31
N VAL A 46 1.81 -8.24 -2.18
CA VAL A 46 2.78 -7.18 -1.87
C VAL A 46 4.04 -7.41 -2.69
N VAL A 47 4.36 -6.46 -3.57
CA VAL A 47 5.56 -6.47 -4.42
C VAL A 47 6.74 -5.80 -3.71
N LYS A 48 6.47 -4.76 -2.92
CA LYS A 48 7.50 -4.01 -2.19
C LYS A 48 6.91 -3.36 -0.95
N ARG A 49 7.70 -3.35 0.14
CA ARG A 49 7.40 -2.65 1.39
C ARG A 49 8.60 -1.78 1.78
N GLY A 50 8.34 -0.53 2.11
CA GLY A 50 9.35 0.43 2.58
C GLY A 50 8.82 1.31 3.71
N SER A 51 9.74 1.89 4.49
CA SER A 51 9.44 2.98 5.43
C SER A 51 10.32 4.18 5.09
N TRP A 52 9.77 5.39 5.14
CA TRP A 52 10.49 6.65 4.89
C TRP A 52 10.31 7.65 6.04
#